data_AF-A0A163MH11-F1
#
_entry.id   AF-A0A163MH11-F1
#
_cell.length_a   1.000
_cell.length_b   1.000
_cell.length_c   1.000
_cell.angle_alpha   90.00
_cell.angle_beta   90.00
_cell.angle_gamma   90.00
#
_symmetry.space_group_name_H-M   'P 1'
#
loop_
_entity.id
_entity.type
_entity.pdbx_description
1 polymer ?
#
loop_
_entity_poly.entity_id
_entity_poly.type
_entity_poly.pdbx_seq_one_letter_code
_entity_poly.pdbx_strand_id
1 'polypeptide(L)'
;MMDKVYTDAEEENGWWVVPRDADTITIYVEVQHADTVLFWSSPTGTEVGKERKLIGYDSDGEDGWSLVWDIKDQSLHNHVDVQALGIDGVSLATETFNVHTLEE
;
A
#
# COMPACT_ATOMS: atom_id res chain seq x y z
N MET A 1 13.07 10.95 2.26
CA MET A 1 12.58 10.34 3.51
C MET A 1 11.07 10.22 3.36
N MET A 2 10.49 9.09 3.77
CA MET A 2 9.04 8.91 3.74
C MET A 2 8.48 9.44 5.05
N ASP A 3 7.59 10.42 4.96
CA ASP A 3 7.06 11.15 6.10
C ASP A 3 5.77 10.50 6.60
N LYS A 4 4.94 9.96 5.68
CA LYS A 4 3.66 9.34 6.01
C LYS A 4 3.19 8.36 4.95
N VAL A 5 2.53 7.28 5.39
CA VAL A 5 1.70 6.41 4.57
C VAL A 5 0.35 6.25 5.26
N TYR A 6 -0.73 6.39 4.51
CA TYR A 6 -2.10 6.25 5.04
C TYR A 6 -3.07 5.84 3.94
N THR A 7 -4.28 5.47 4.33
CA THR A 7 -5.34 5.12 3.38
C THR A 7 -6.62 5.91 3.67
N ASP A 8 -7.61 5.76 2.80
CA ASP A 8 -8.98 6.26 3.01
C ASP A 8 -9.84 5.34 3.91
N ALA A 9 -9.28 4.23 4.41
CA ALA A 9 -9.92 3.34 5.39
C ALA A 9 -9.72 3.84 6.83
N GLU A 10 -10.42 3.25 7.80
CA GLU A 10 -10.20 3.52 9.23
C GLU A 10 -9.06 2.64 9.77
N GLU A 11 -8.18 3.21 10.61
CA GLU A 11 -7.14 2.44 11.28
C GLU A 11 -7.63 1.97 12.65
N GLU A 12 -7.67 0.65 12.87
CA GLU A 12 -7.99 0.02 14.14
C GLU A 12 -6.89 -0.97 14.54
N ASN A 13 -6.35 -0.80 15.75
CA ASN A 13 -5.36 -1.73 16.33
C ASN A 13 -4.14 -2.04 15.42
N GLY A 14 -3.68 -1.06 14.62
CA GLY A 14 -2.55 -1.20 13.71
C GLY A 14 -2.89 -1.86 12.36
N TRP A 15 -4.17 -1.88 12.00
CA TRP A 15 -4.67 -2.34 10.72
C TRP A 15 -5.59 -1.30 10.09
N TRP A 16 -5.46 -1.13 8.78
CA TRP A 16 -6.46 -0.42 7.98
C TRP A 16 -7.63 -1.36 7.68
N VAL A 17 -8.82 -1.00 8.12
CA VAL A 17 -10.03 -1.82 8.08
C VAL A 17 -10.91 -1.41 6.90
N VAL A 18 -11.07 -2.31 5.94
CA VAL A 18 -11.79 -2.03 4.70
C VAL A 18 -13.19 -2.66 4.73
N PRO A 19 -14.25 -1.92 4.37
CA PRO A 19 -15.60 -2.48 4.25
C PRO A 19 -15.63 -3.66 3.25
N ARG A 20 -16.45 -4.67 3.55
CA ARG A 20 -16.57 -5.88 2.71
C ARG A 20 -17.08 -5.61 1.30
N ASP A 21 -17.87 -4.56 1.13
CA ASP A 21 -18.49 -4.13 -0.12
C ASP A 21 -17.68 -3.05 -0.86
N ALA A 22 -16.49 -2.69 -0.37
CA ALA A 22 -15.61 -1.75 -1.05
C ALA A 22 -15.02 -2.39 -2.31
N ASP A 23 -15.12 -1.69 -3.44
CA ASP A 23 -14.45 -2.08 -4.68
C ASP A 23 -12.97 -1.62 -4.69
N THR A 24 -12.64 -0.56 -3.95
CA THR A 24 -11.32 0.08 -3.98
C THR A 24 -10.89 0.57 -2.60
N ILE A 25 -9.58 0.65 -2.40
CA ILE A 25 -8.94 1.43 -1.32
C ILE A 25 -7.88 2.35 -1.95
N THR A 26 -7.77 3.57 -1.47
CA THR A 26 -6.72 4.50 -1.93
C THR A 26 -5.60 4.58 -0.92
N ILE A 27 -4.37 4.33 -1.36
CA ILE A 27 -3.15 4.47 -0.55
C ILE A 27 -2.50 5.80 -0.91
N TYR A 28 -2.16 6.60 0.09
CA TYR A 28 -1.51 7.90 -0.04
C TYR A 28 -0.14 7.88 0.63
N VAL A 29 0.81 8.58 0.03
CA VAL A 29 2.20 8.61 0.48
C VAL A 29 2.71 10.05 0.50
N GLU A 30 3.31 10.46 1.61
CA GLU A 30 4.05 11.71 1.71
C GLU A 30 5.53 11.36 1.71
N VAL A 31 6.22 11.62 0.58
CA VAL A 31 7.64 11.30 0.42
C VAL A 31 8.34 12.34 -0.43
N GLN A 32 9.56 12.70 0.00
CA GLN A 32 10.40 13.68 -0.69
C GLN A 32 11.48 12.99 -1.51
N HIS A 33 11.80 13.61 -2.66
CA HIS A 33 12.85 13.18 -3.61
C HIS A 33 12.59 11.83 -4.29
N ALA A 34 11.38 11.29 -4.19
CA ALA A 34 10.98 10.15 -4.98
C ALA A 34 10.76 10.56 -6.44
N ASP A 35 11.07 9.64 -7.34
CA ASP A 35 10.73 9.68 -8.76
C ASP A 35 9.71 8.59 -9.11
N THR A 36 9.59 7.56 -8.26
CA THR A 36 8.60 6.49 -8.40
C THR A 36 8.26 5.92 -7.04
N VAL A 37 6.99 5.60 -6.80
CA VAL A 37 6.52 4.86 -5.63
C VAL A 37 5.89 3.55 -6.09
N LEU A 38 6.41 2.43 -5.61
CA LEU A 38 5.89 1.09 -5.88
C LEU A 38 5.08 0.58 -4.69
N PHE A 39 3.94 -0.03 -4.97
CA PHE A 39 3.07 -0.60 -3.95
C PHE A 39 2.99 -2.10 -4.14
N TRP A 40 3.26 -2.83 -3.06
CA TRP A 40 3.30 -4.29 -3.08
C TRP A 40 2.38 -4.85 -2.01
N SER A 41 1.75 -6.00 -2.31
CA SER A 41 0.92 -6.70 -1.35
C SER A 41 1.38 -8.15 -1.19
N SER A 42 1.35 -8.65 0.03
CA SER A 42 1.50 -10.07 0.35
C SER A 42 0.51 -10.48 1.43
N PRO A 43 -0.09 -11.68 1.38
CA PRO A 43 -0.92 -12.17 2.49
C PRO A 43 -0.13 -12.22 3.79
N THR A 44 -0.78 -12.00 4.94
CA THR A 44 -0.14 -12.23 6.25
C THR A 44 -0.23 -13.72 6.62
N GLY A 45 0.78 -14.24 7.32
CA GLY A 45 0.84 -15.63 7.75
C GLY A 45 2.20 -16.30 7.55
N THR A 46 2.42 -17.45 8.20
CA THR A 46 3.62 -18.27 8.01
C THR A 46 3.65 -18.87 6.61
N GLU A 47 4.76 -18.66 5.90
CA GLU A 47 5.12 -19.22 4.57
C GLU A 47 4.70 -18.45 3.31
N VAL A 48 3.91 -17.37 3.40
CA VAL A 48 3.37 -16.63 2.23
C VAL A 48 4.12 -15.36 1.83
N GLY A 49 5.16 -14.96 2.58
CA GLY A 49 5.99 -13.78 2.23
C GLY A 49 6.69 -13.85 0.86
N LYS A 50 6.72 -15.03 0.22
CA LYS A 50 7.21 -15.22 -1.16
C LYS A 50 6.17 -14.81 -2.23
N GLU A 51 4.92 -14.56 -1.86
CA GLU A 51 3.83 -14.15 -2.76
C GLU A 51 3.64 -12.63 -2.81
N ARG A 52 4.71 -11.86 -2.62
CA ARG A 52 4.68 -10.41 -2.80
C ARG A 52 4.37 -10.08 -4.27
N LYS A 53 3.27 -9.39 -4.51
CA LYS A 53 2.82 -8.96 -5.84
C LYS A 53 2.85 -7.44 -5.93
N LEU A 54 3.31 -6.91 -7.05
CA LEU A 54 3.15 -5.50 -7.36
C LEU A 54 1.66 -5.24 -7.64
N ILE A 55 1.03 -4.40 -6.82
CA ILE A 55 -0.39 -4.03 -6.99
C ILE A 55 -0.54 -2.73 -7.79
N GLY A 56 0.52 -1.92 -7.85
CA GLY A 56 0.56 -0.71 -8.67
C GLY A 56 1.80 0.12 -8.40
N TYR A 57 1.92 1.23 -9.12
CA TYR A 57 2.96 2.23 -8.92
C TYR A 57 2.46 3.60 -9.37
N ASP A 58 3.11 4.63 -8.84
CA ASP A 58 3.02 6.01 -9.28
C ASP A 58 4.41 6.45 -9.71
N SER A 59 4.54 7.03 -10.89
CA SER A 59 5.82 7.38 -11.53
C SER A 59 5.98 8.88 -11.81
N ASP A 60 5.03 9.71 -11.39
CA ASP A 60 5.07 11.15 -11.66
C ASP A 60 4.68 12.01 -10.44
N GLY A 61 3.87 11.48 -9.52
CA GLY A 61 3.42 12.19 -8.32
C GLY A 61 2.65 13.47 -8.64
N GLU A 62 2.07 13.63 -9.85
CA GLU A 62 1.42 14.87 -10.29
C GLU A 62 0.19 15.23 -9.44
N ASP A 63 -0.52 14.23 -8.93
CA ASP A 63 -1.67 14.36 -8.03
C ASP A 63 -1.33 14.01 -6.57
N GLY A 64 -0.04 13.92 -6.26
CA GLY A 64 0.49 13.39 -5.01
C GLY A 64 0.66 11.88 -5.07
N TRP A 65 1.69 11.36 -4.38
CA TRP A 65 2.03 9.94 -4.45
C TRP A 65 0.88 9.07 -3.95
N SER A 66 0.24 8.34 -4.86
CA SER A 66 -0.94 7.55 -4.51
C SER A 66 -1.17 6.31 -5.37
N LEU A 67 -2.02 5.41 -4.88
CA LEU A 67 -2.52 4.27 -5.64
C LEU A 67 -3.97 3.98 -5.28
N VAL A 68 -4.85 3.96 -6.28
CA VAL A 68 -6.18 3.34 -6.16
C VAL A 68 -6.03 1.85 -6.40
N TRP A 69 -6.13 1.05 -5.33
CA TRP A 69 -6.03 -0.39 -5.40
C TRP A 69 -7.42 -1.02 -5.60
N ASP A 70 -7.61 -1.67 -6.74
CA ASP A 70 -8.78 -2.51 -7.01
C ASP A 70 -8.75 -3.78 -6.15
N ILE A 71 -9.71 -3.86 -5.24
CA ILE A 71 -9.90 -4.94 -4.26
C ILE A 71 -11.26 -5.62 -4.45
N LYS A 72 -11.95 -5.34 -5.56
CA LYS A 72 -13.24 -5.92 -5.87
C LYS A 72 -13.16 -7.45 -5.79
N ASP A 73 -14.12 -8.05 -5.11
CA ASP A 73 -14.23 -9.49 -4.89
C ASP A 73 -13.02 -10.12 -4.16
N GLN A 74 -12.16 -9.32 -3.51
CA GLN A 74 -11.02 -9.79 -2.71
C GLN A 74 -11.32 -9.67 -1.20
N SER A 75 -10.92 -10.69 -0.45
CA SER A 75 -10.85 -10.61 1.01
C SER A 75 -9.41 -10.32 1.40
N LEU A 76 -9.18 -9.19 2.06
CA LEU A 76 -7.84 -8.75 2.44
C LEU A 76 -7.51 -9.23 3.85
N HIS A 77 -6.28 -9.74 3.99
CA HIS A 77 -5.59 -9.91 5.25
C HIS A 77 -4.09 -9.88 4.92
N ASN A 78 -3.60 -8.69 4.56
CA ASN A 78 -2.35 -8.52 3.82
C ASN A 78 -1.41 -7.52 4.49
N HIS A 79 -0.11 -7.74 4.29
CA HIS A 79 0.94 -6.73 4.41
C HIS A 79 1.01 -5.93 3.11
N VAL A 80 1.15 -4.61 3.23
CA VAL A 80 1.40 -3.71 2.11
C VAL A 80 2.74 -3.02 2.32
N ASP A 81 3.65 -3.18 1.36
CA ASP A 81 4.93 -2.47 1.35
C ASP A 81 4.88 -1.33 0.33
N VAL A 82 5.17 -0.13 0.80
CA VAL A 82 5.33 1.07 -0.01
C VAL A 82 6.81 1.35 -0.18
N GLN A 83 7.29 1.38 -1.42
CA GLN A 83 8.70 1.56 -1.73
C GLN A 83 8.88 2.82 -2.59
N ALA A 84 9.55 3.83 -2.04
CA ALA A 84 9.93 5.03 -2.79
C ALA A 84 11.31 4.84 -3.41
N LEU A 85 11.40 5.11 -4.71
CA LEU A 85 12.62 5.05 -5.52
C LEU A 85 13.04 6.47 -5.92
N GLY A 86 14.34 6.72 -5.93
CA GLY A 86 14.90 7.95 -6.51
C GLY A 86 15.15 7.79 -8.02
N ILE A 87 15.65 8.85 -8.63
CA ILE A 87 15.91 8.94 -10.08
C ILE A 87 16.84 7.86 -10.63
N ASP A 88 17.69 7.29 -9.78
CA ASP A 88 18.59 6.19 -10.11
C ASP A 88 17.93 4.80 -10.00
N GLY A 89 16.65 4.75 -9.64
CA GLY A 89 15.89 3.53 -9.37
C GLY A 89 16.25 2.86 -8.04
N VAL A 90 17.07 3.51 -7.20
CA VAL A 90 17.46 2.98 -5.90
C VAL A 90 16.42 3.34 -4.84
N SER A 91 16.16 2.39 -3.95
CA SER A 91 15.24 2.58 -2.83
C SER A 91 15.72 3.69 -1.90
N LEU A 92 14.93 4.75 -1.76
CA LEU A 92 15.16 5.85 -0.84
C LEU A 92 14.56 5.57 0.54
N ALA A 93 13.37 4.96 0.55
CA ALA A 93 12.63 4.63 1.76
C ALA A 93 11.64 3.49 1.47
N THR A 94 11.31 2.74 2.52
CA THR A 94 10.27 1.72 2.50
C THR A 94 9.47 1.85 3.78
N GLU A 95 8.16 1.76 3.69
CA GLU A 95 7.24 1.65 4.83
C GLU A 95 6.30 0.47 4.61
N THR A 96 5.83 -0.12 5.71
CA THR A 96 4.91 -1.27 5.66
C THR A 96 3.73 -1.02 6.59
N PHE A 97 2.54 -1.36 6.12
CA PHE A 97 1.33 -1.36 6.94
C PHE A 97 0.49 -2.62 6.67
N ASN A 98 -0.51 -2.85 7.51
CA ASN A 98 -1.42 -3.98 7.38
C ASN A 98 -2.81 -3.52 6.97
N VAL A 99 -3.48 -4.32 6.15
CA VAL A 99 -4.87 -4.08 5.74
C VAL A 99 -5.67 -5.37 5.90
N HIS A 100 -6.90 -5.25 6.40
CA HIS A 100 -7.83 -6.37 6.40
C HIS A 100 -9.25 -5.92 6.05
N THR A 101 -10.02 -6.86 5.51
CA THR A 101 -11.46 -6.67 5.32
C THR A 101 -12.19 -6.85 6.66
N LEU A 102 -13.18 -6.02 6.95
CA LEU A 102 -14.03 -6.17 8.12
C LEU A 102 -14.76 -7.52 8.10
N GLU A 103 -14.59 -8.33 9.15
CA GLU A 103 -15.35 -9.58 9.36
C GLU A 103 -16.69 -9.28 10.06
N GLU A 104 -17.71 -10.11 9.82
CA GLU A 104 -19.06 -9.99 10.42
C GLU A 104 -19.11 -10.34 11.92
#